data_AF-A0A429MIN4-F1
#
_entry.id   AF-A0A429MIN4-F1
#
_cell.length_a   1.000
_cell.length_b   1.000
_cell.length_c   1.000
_cell.angle_alpha   90.00
_cell.angle_beta   90.00
_cell.angle_gamma   90.00
#
_symmetry.space_group_name_H-M   'P 1'
#
loop_
_entity.id
_entity.type
_entity.pdbx_description
1 polymer ?
#
loop_
_entity_poly.entity_id
_entity_poly.type
_entity_poly.pdbx_seq_one_letter_code
_entity_poly.pdbx_strand_id
1 'polypeptide(L)'
;MLTLKQFQYFIKIVEEGSFTAASEKLFIAQSALSRQMKLLEEEIDFLLFDRTDKRVKLTVAGEVFYKKIKDNLLYLNEIIDLSKSVSEGKNRQIKIAHSSSIVVDNTKVQILKEVSLTQQLSFEINTLSSEQQILALLNGEIDIGLIRPPVRHTLDGINTL
;
A
#
# COMPACT_ATOMS: atom_id res chain seq x y z
N MET A 1 25.50 6.95 7.48
CA MET A 1 24.30 7.13 6.64
C MET A 1 23.36 6.00 6.97
N LEU A 2 22.17 6.37 7.42
CA LEU A 2 21.20 5.54 8.08
C LEU A 2 20.54 4.63 7.05
N THR A 3 20.29 3.38 7.44
CA THR A 3 19.77 2.36 6.55
C THR A 3 18.58 1.62 7.16
N LEU A 4 17.64 1.18 6.31
CA LEU A 4 16.53 0.31 6.73
C LEU A 4 17.03 -1.00 7.38
N LYS A 5 18.19 -1.49 6.96
CA LYS A 5 18.80 -2.70 7.52
C LYS A 5 19.16 -2.53 9.00
N GLN A 6 19.66 -1.36 9.40
CA GLN A 6 19.92 -1.06 10.80
C GLN A 6 18.64 -1.05 11.64
N PHE A 7 17.51 -0.59 11.09
CA PHE A 7 16.23 -0.66 11.79
C PHE A 7 15.74 -2.10 11.96
N GLN A 8 15.86 -2.94 10.94
CA GLN A 8 15.54 -4.37 11.03
C GLN A 8 16.40 -5.07 12.08
N TYR A 9 17.69 -4.77 12.12
CA TYR A 9 18.62 -5.27 13.13
C TYR A 9 18.23 -4.84 14.54
N PHE A 10 17.91 -3.57 14.72
CA PHE A 10 17.46 -3.03 15.99
C PHE A 10 16.18 -3.73 16.49
N ILE A 11 15.15 -3.80 15.65
CA ILE A 11 13.89 -4.51 15.96
C ILE A 11 14.19 -5.95 16.35
N LYS A 12 15.05 -6.63 15.59
CA LYS A 12 15.37 -8.04 15.85
C LYS A 12 16.06 -8.24 17.20
N ILE A 13 16.97 -7.35 17.59
CA ILE A 13 17.60 -7.39 18.92
C ILE A 13 16.56 -7.23 20.02
N VAL A 14 15.60 -6.31 19.86
CA VAL A 14 14.53 -6.08 20.84
C VAL A 14 13.62 -7.30 20.95
N GLU A 15 13.21 -7.90 19.83
CA GLU A 15 12.33 -9.08 19.81
C GLU A 15 12.98 -10.31 20.44
N GLU A 16 14.28 -10.51 20.23
CA GLU A 16 15.02 -11.64 20.80
C GLU A 16 15.52 -11.37 22.23
N GLY A 17 15.52 -10.11 22.68
CA GLY A 17 16.08 -9.71 23.98
C GLY A 17 17.58 -9.97 24.14
N SER A 18 18.29 -10.29 23.06
CA SER A 18 19.70 -10.69 23.07
C SER A 18 20.38 -10.40 21.74
N PHE A 19 21.53 -9.73 21.79
CA PHE A 19 22.38 -9.51 20.61
C PHE A 19 22.86 -10.83 20.00
N THR A 20 23.18 -11.83 20.83
CA THR A 20 23.64 -13.14 20.36
C THR A 20 22.53 -13.85 19.60
N ALA A 21 21.35 -14.00 20.20
CA ALA A 21 20.21 -14.68 19.57
C ALA A 21 19.74 -13.96 18.29
N ALA A 22 19.74 -12.62 18.31
CA ALA A 22 19.44 -11.84 17.10
C ALA A 22 20.47 -12.06 15.99
N SER A 23 21.76 -12.07 16.32
CA SER A 23 22.81 -12.29 15.32
C SER A 23 22.77 -13.67 14.68
N GLU A 24 22.43 -14.71 15.46
CA GLU A 24 22.22 -16.07 14.97
C GLU A 24 21.05 -16.14 13.99
N LYS A 25 19.89 -15.55 14.34
CA LYS A 25 18.72 -15.50 13.46
C LYS A 25 18.90 -14.64 12.21
N LEU A 26 19.77 -13.62 12.28
CA LEU A 26 20.12 -12.77 11.15
C LEU A 26 21.26 -13.33 10.30
N PHE A 27 21.87 -14.46 10.71
CA PHE A 27 23.02 -15.09 10.06
C PHE A 27 24.21 -14.13 9.87
N ILE A 28 24.51 -13.34 10.89
CA ILE A 28 25.65 -12.42 10.90
C ILE A 28 26.47 -12.53 12.20
N ALA A 29 27.71 -12.07 12.17
CA ALA A 29 28.51 -11.98 13.39
C ALA A 29 27.90 -10.99 14.40
N GLN A 30 27.87 -11.37 15.68
CA GLN A 30 27.40 -10.50 16.76
C GLN A 30 28.16 -9.17 16.84
N SER A 31 29.47 -9.19 16.61
CA SER A 31 30.31 -7.98 16.59
C SER A 31 29.91 -7.01 15.48
N ALA A 32 29.52 -7.54 14.30
CA ALA A 32 28.99 -6.74 13.20
C ALA A 32 27.63 -6.12 13.57
N LEU A 33 26.74 -6.90 14.19
CA LEU A 33 25.44 -6.42 14.65
C LEU A 33 25.59 -5.30 15.71
N SER A 34 26.47 -5.48 16.68
CA SER A 34 26.79 -4.47 17.71
C SER A 34 27.33 -3.19 17.09
N ARG A 35 28.27 -3.31 16.13
CA ARG A 35 28.80 -2.15 15.38
C ARG A 35 27.70 -1.41 14.63
N GLN A 36 26.76 -2.11 14.01
CA GLN A 36 25.64 -1.50 13.29
C GLN A 36 24.70 -0.73 14.22
N MET A 37 24.47 -1.22 15.44
CA MET A 37 23.70 -0.49 16.45
C MET A 37 24.43 0.76 16.93
N LYS A 38 25.74 0.67 17.16
CA LYS A 38 26.54 1.84 17.53
C LYS A 38 26.49 2.93 16.46
N LEU A 39 26.68 2.55 15.19
CA LEU A 39 26.59 3.50 14.06
C LEU A 39 25.19 4.11 13.94
N LEU A 40 24.14 3.34 14.23
CA LEU A 40 22.77 3.86 14.23
C LEU A 40 22.57 4.87 15.37
N GLU A 41 23.00 4.56 16.59
CA GLU A 41 22.93 5.46 17.76
C GLU A 41 23.72 6.76 17.53
N GLU A 42 24.90 6.67 16.91
CA GLU A 42 25.71 7.84 16.52
C GLU A 42 24.99 8.72 15.48
N GLU A 43 24.23 8.13 14.57
CA GLU A 43 23.56 8.87 13.51
C GLU A 43 22.25 9.51 13.93
N ILE A 44 21.52 8.90 14.87
CA ILE A 44 20.27 9.44 15.41
C ILE A 44 20.50 10.35 16.63
N ASP A 45 21.72 10.43 17.13
CA ASP A 45 22.15 11.25 18.27
C ASP A 45 21.43 10.94 19.61
N PHE A 46 21.10 9.66 19.82
CA PHE A 46 20.64 9.16 21.11
C PHE A 46 20.89 7.65 21.26
N LEU A 47 20.94 7.18 22.50
CA LEU A 47 21.11 5.76 22.80
C LEU A 47 19.77 5.02 22.68
N LEU A 48 19.78 3.89 21.98
CA LEU A 48 18.66 2.96 21.89
C LEU A 48 18.66 1.99 23.06
N PHE A 49 19.85 1.57 23.49
CA PHE A 49 20.03 0.59 24.57
C PHE A 49 20.66 1.20 25.81
N ASP A 50 20.15 0.80 26.97
CA ASP A 50 20.75 1.07 28.26
C ASP A 50 22.03 0.25 28.43
N ARG A 51 23.13 0.92 28.81
CA ARG A 51 24.46 0.31 28.98
C ARG A 51 24.75 -0.12 30.42
N THR A 52 23.86 0.20 31.36
CA THR A 52 24.06 -0.08 32.79
C THR A 52 23.78 -1.53 33.17
N ASP A 53 22.99 -2.24 32.35
CA ASP A 53 22.56 -3.60 32.64
C ASP A 53 23.28 -4.63 31.77
N LYS A 54 23.49 -5.85 32.30
CA LYS A 54 24.05 -6.97 31.51
C LYS A 54 23.04 -7.53 30.50
N ARG A 55 21.77 -7.15 30.63
CA ARG A 55 20.67 -7.57 29.76
C ARG A 55 20.37 -6.49 28.73
N VAL A 56 19.87 -6.89 27.58
CA VAL A 56 19.39 -5.94 26.57
C VAL A 56 18.15 -5.25 27.12
N LYS A 57 18.26 -3.94 27.35
CA LYS A 57 17.18 -3.07 27.81
C LYS A 57 17.17 -1.80 26.97
N LEU A 58 16.00 -1.35 26.58
CA LEU A 58 15.84 -0.10 25.83
C LEU A 58 15.93 1.11 26.77
N THR A 59 16.42 2.22 26.25
CA THR A 59 16.21 3.53 26.87
C THR A 59 14.76 4.00 26.62
N VAL A 60 14.31 5.05 27.31
CA VAL A 60 12.98 5.66 27.04
C VAL A 60 12.87 6.10 25.57
N ALA A 61 13.93 6.68 25.00
CA ALA A 61 13.98 7.04 23.58
C ALA A 61 13.95 5.80 22.68
N GLY A 62 14.67 4.73 23.07
CA GLY A 62 14.69 3.45 22.36
C GLY A 62 13.32 2.76 22.31
N GLU A 63 12.53 2.83 23.39
CA GLU A 63 11.16 2.29 23.41
C GLU A 63 10.23 3.02 22.44
N VAL A 64 10.27 4.36 22.45
CA VAL A 64 9.48 5.18 21.52
C VAL A 64 9.93 4.90 20.08
N PHE A 65 11.23 4.86 19.84
CA PHE A 65 11.80 4.60 18.52
C PHE A 65 11.40 3.21 18.00
N TYR A 66 11.52 2.16 18.81
CA TYR A 66 11.13 0.79 18.47
C TYR A 66 9.68 0.71 18.02
N LYS A 67 8.75 1.29 18.80
CA LYS A 67 7.33 1.27 18.46
C LYS A 67 7.08 1.94 17.10
N LYS A 68 7.61 3.14 16.92
CA LYS A 68 7.39 3.91 15.69
C LYS A 68 8.02 3.29 14.47
N ILE A 69 9.24 2.76 14.59
CA ILE A 69 9.95 2.20 13.44
C ILE A 69 9.38 0.86 13.01
N LYS A 70 8.89 0.04 13.96
CA LYS A 70 8.19 -1.20 13.66
C LYS A 70 6.91 -0.94 12.86
N ASP A 71 6.10 0.02 13.28
CA ASP A 71 4.87 0.42 12.57
C ASP A 71 5.20 0.95 11.15
N ASN A 72 6.22 1.79 11.01
CA ASN A 72 6.62 2.33 9.72
C ASN A 72 7.17 1.27 8.74
N LEU A 73 7.92 0.27 9.23
CA LEU A 73 8.37 -0.83 8.37
C LEU A 73 7.20 -1.70 7.90
N LEU A 74 6.18 -1.90 8.74
CA LEU A 74 4.95 -2.59 8.33
C LEU A 74 4.26 -1.81 7.21
N TYR A 75 4.07 -0.51 7.39
CA TYR A 75 3.45 0.36 6.40
C TYR A 75 4.24 0.42 5.07
N LEU A 76 5.58 0.40 5.14
CA LEU A 76 6.42 0.30 3.93
C LEU A 76 6.18 -1.01 3.16
N ASN A 77 5.99 -2.15 3.86
CA ASN A 77 5.65 -3.41 3.20
C ASN A 77 4.27 -3.33 2.52
N GLU A 78 3.28 -2.71 3.17
CA GLU A 78 1.95 -2.49 2.58
C GLU A 78 2.02 -1.65 1.31
N ILE A 79 2.83 -0.58 1.29
CA ILE A 79 3.06 0.25 0.09
C ILE A 79 3.66 -0.59 -1.03
N ILE A 80 4.67 -1.42 -0.72
CA ILE A 80 5.32 -2.28 -1.70
C ILE A 80 4.32 -3.29 -2.29
N ASP A 81 3.51 -3.92 -1.45
CA ASP A 81 2.53 -4.93 -1.88
C ASP A 81 1.37 -4.32 -2.68
N LEU A 82 0.91 -3.13 -2.30
CA LEU A 82 -0.02 -2.34 -3.09
C LEU A 82 0.58 -1.99 -4.46
N SER A 83 1.81 -1.50 -4.49
CA SER A 83 2.50 -1.12 -5.73
C SER A 83 2.71 -2.31 -6.65
N LYS A 84 3.06 -3.49 -6.10
CA LYS A 84 3.12 -4.75 -6.85
C LYS A 84 1.77 -5.14 -7.42
N SER A 85 0.71 -5.07 -6.61
CA SER A 85 -0.64 -5.39 -7.05
C SER A 85 -1.05 -4.51 -8.23
N VAL A 86 -0.79 -3.20 -8.14
CA VAL A 86 -1.00 -2.25 -9.25
C VAL A 86 -0.15 -2.60 -10.47
N SER A 87 1.14 -2.90 -10.28
CA SER A 87 2.06 -3.29 -11.37
C SER A 87 1.66 -4.59 -12.05
N GLU A 88 1.06 -5.52 -11.32
CA GLU A 88 0.55 -6.81 -11.82
C GLU A 88 -0.87 -6.68 -12.41
N GLY A 89 -1.46 -5.48 -12.40
CA GLY A 89 -2.81 -5.21 -12.91
C GLY A 89 -3.94 -5.65 -11.97
N LYS A 90 -3.62 -6.11 -10.75
CA LYS A 90 -4.59 -6.48 -9.71
C LYS A 90 -5.15 -5.23 -9.03
N ASN A 91 -6.43 -5.27 -8.65
CA ASN A 91 -7.17 -4.13 -8.09
C ASN A 91 -7.31 -2.94 -9.05
N ARG A 92 -7.24 -3.17 -10.37
CA ARG A 92 -7.67 -2.14 -11.34
C ARG A 92 -9.14 -1.82 -11.10
N GLN A 93 -9.41 -0.55 -10.82
CA GLN A 93 -10.76 -0.04 -10.70
C GLN A 93 -11.25 0.41 -12.07
N ILE A 94 -12.38 -0.12 -12.53
CA ILE A 94 -13.09 0.37 -13.71
C ILE A 94 -14.31 1.15 -13.23
N LYS A 95 -14.35 2.43 -13.59
CA LYS A 95 -15.42 3.36 -13.28
C LYS A 95 -16.44 3.37 -14.41
N ILE A 96 -17.64 2.88 -14.11
CA ILE A 96 -18.76 2.82 -15.05
C ILE A 96 -19.77 3.87 -14.60
N ALA A 97 -20.25 4.68 -15.53
CA ALA A 97 -21.44 5.49 -15.32
C ALA A 97 -22.58 5.03 -16.22
N HIS A 98 -23.81 5.14 -15.72
CA HIS A 98 -25.01 4.82 -16.50
C HIS A 98 -26.09 5.87 -16.34
N SER A 99 -26.94 6.01 -17.36
CA SER A 99 -28.11 6.88 -17.27
C SER A 99 -29.15 6.25 -16.37
N SER A 100 -29.95 7.06 -15.67
CA SER A 100 -31.04 6.56 -14.81
C SER A 100 -32.05 5.69 -15.57
N SER A 101 -32.15 5.87 -16.88
CA SER A 101 -33.02 5.09 -17.75
C SER A 101 -32.46 3.71 -18.13
N ILE A 102 -31.20 3.43 -17.81
CA ILE A 102 -30.55 2.13 -17.99
C ILE A 102 -30.54 1.43 -16.64
N VAL A 103 -31.34 0.37 -16.53
CA VAL A 103 -31.48 -0.41 -15.30
C VAL A 103 -30.27 -1.33 -15.13
N VAL A 104 -29.53 -1.13 -14.04
CA VAL A 104 -28.49 -2.06 -13.57
C VAL A 104 -29.17 -3.13 -12.74
N ASP A 105 -29.75 -4.13 -13.41
CA ASP A 105 -30.43 -5.26 -12.78
C ASP A 105 -29.43 -6.28 -12.18
N ASN A 106 -29.98 -7.23 -11.43
CA ASN A 106 -29.17 -8.28 -10.79
C ASN A 106 -28.34 -9.09 -11.79
N THR A 107 -28.83 -9.34 -13.00
CA THR A 107 -28.09 -10.10 -14.01
C THR A 107 -26.81 -9.36 -14.42
N LYS A 108 -26.91 -8.05 -14.70
CA LYS A 108 -25.74 -7.22 -15.03
C LYS A 108 -24.76 -7.14 -13.85
N VAL A 109 -25.27 -7.03 -12.63
CA VAL A 109 -24.43 -7.05 -11.42
C VAL A 109 -23.69 -8.38 -11.26
N GLN A 110 -24.34 -9.52 -11.54
CA GLN A 110 -23.66 -10.82 -11.45
C GLN A 110 -22.55 -10.97 -12.49
N ILE A 111 -22.77 -10.50 -13.72
CA ILE A 111 -21.72 -10.50 -14.76
C ILE A 111 -20.51 -9.67 -14.30
N LEU A 112 -20.74 -8.47 -13.76
CA LEU A 112 -19.65 -7.63 -13.25
C LEU A 112 -18.93 -8.28 -12.07
N LYS A 113 -19.65 -8.99 -11.18
CA LYS A 113 -19.03 -9.75 -10.09
C LYS A 113 -18.17 -10.91 -10.60
N GLU A 114 -18.65 -11.66 -11.59
CA GLU A 114 -17.90 -12.76 -12.19
C GLU A 114 -16.62 -12.26 -12.88
N VAL A 115 -16.72 -11.17 -13.65
CA VAL A 115 -15.56 -10.52 -14.27
C VAL A 115 -14.60 -9.97 -13.20
N SER A 116 -15.13 -9.36 -12.14
CA SER A 116 -14.33 -8.85 -11.01
C SER A 116 -13.49 -9.96 -10.38
N LEU A 117 -14.07 -11.13 -10.13
CA LEU A 117 -13.38 -12.28 -9.53
C LEU A 117 -12.37 -12.93 -10.49
N THR A 118 -12.76 -13.14 -11.75
CA THR A 118 -11.92 -13.84 -12.75
C THR A 118 -10.74 -12.99 -13.23
N GLN A 119 -10.92 -11.67 -13.33
CA GLN A 119 -9.90 -10.73 -13.82
C GLN A 119 -9.24 -9.90 -12.71
N GLN A 120 -9.61 -10.10 -11.45
CA GLN A 120 -9.11 -9.36 -10.28
C GLN A 120 -9.27 -7.82 -10.42
N LEU A 121 -10.44 -7.43 -10.91
CA LEU A 121 -10.86 -6.04 -11.11
C LEU A 121 -11.81 -5.60 -9.99
N SER A 122 -11.87 -4.30 -9.72
CA SER A 122 -12.97 -3.69 -8.96
C SER A 122 -13.80 -2.80 -9.89
N PHE A 123 -15.11 -2.74 -9.65
CA PHE A 123 -16.00 -1.87 -10.41
C PHE A 123 -16.59 -0.81 -9.49
N GLU A 124 -16.54 0.44 -9.92
CA GLU A 124 -17.32 1.53 -9.33
C GLU A 124 -18.42 1.89 -10.32
N ILE A 125 -19.67 1.90 -9.86
CA ILE A 125 -20.83 2.17 -10.72
C ILE A 125 -21.59 3.36 -10.18
N ASN A 126 -21.64 4.45 -10.95
CA ASN A 126 -22.33 5.67 -10.59
C ASN A 126 -23.46 5.99 -11.59
N THR A 127 -24.49 6.70 -11.14
CA THR A 127 -25.56 7.17 -12.02
C THR A 127 -25.31 8.62 -12.41
N LEU A 128 -25.20 8.89 -13.71
CA LEU A 128 -25.00 10.24 -14.29
C LEU A 128 -25.89 10.42 -15.51
N SER A 129 -26.32 11.64 -15.82
CA SER A 129 -26.99 11.91 -17.09
C SER A 129 -26.07 11.62 -18.28
N SER A 130 -26.62 11.26 -19.45
CA SER A 130 -25.79 10.91 -20.61
C SER A 130 -24.86 12.05 -21.07
N GLU A 131 -25.27 13.31 -20.90
CA GLU A 131 -24.39 14.47 -21.13
C GLU A 131 -23.21 14.50 -20.17
N GLN A 132 -23.47 14.29 -18.88
CA GLN A 132 -22.42 14.29 -17.86
C GLN A 132 -21.47 13.11 -18.03
N GLN A 133 -21.97 11.96 -18.49
CA GLN A 133 -21.12 10.81 -18.80
C GLN A 133 -20.12 11.11 -19.91
N ILE A 134 -20.55 11.79 -20.98
CA ILE A 134 -19.64 12.15 -22.09
C ILE A 134 -18.53 13.06 -21.60
N LEU A 135 -18.86 14.09 -20.82
CA LEU A 135 -17.87 14.99 -20.23
C LEU A 135 -16.92 14.26 -19.26
N ALA A 136 -17.46 13.42 -18.38
CA ALA A 136 -16.70 12.63 -17.43
C ALA A 136 -15.75 11.64 -18.15
N LEU A 137 -16.18 11.06 -19.27
CA LEU A 137 -15.36 10.15 -20.07
C LEU A 137 -14.20 10.89 -20.75
N LEU A 138 -14.48 12.06 -21.34
CA LEU A 138 -13.45 12.91 -21.96
C LEU A 138 -12.43 13.44 -20.94
N ASN A 139 -12.86 13.68 -19.70
CA ASN A 139 -12.00 14.12 -18.61
C ASN A 139 -11.26 12.97 -17.89
N GLY A 140 -11.53 11.70 -18.24
CA GLY A 140 -10.96 10.53 -17.57
C GLY A 140 -11.49 10.29 -16.15
N GLU A 141 -12.64 10.85 -15.80
CA GLU A 141 -13.33 10.65 -14.52
C GLU A 141 -14.06 9.30 -14.47
N ILE A 142 -14.48 8.80 -15.63
CA ILE A 142 -15.05 7.45 -15.84
C ILE A 142 -14.32 6.74 -16.99
N ASP A 143 -14.40 5.41 -17.01
CA ASP A 143 -13.81 4.57 -18.07
C ASP A 143 -14.85 4.11 -19.10
N ILE A 144 -16.11 3.92 -18.66
CA ILE A 144 -17.21 3.43 -19.51
C ILE A 144 -18.49 4.21 -19.21
N GLY A 145 -19.14 4.72 -20.27
CA GLY A 145 -20.44 5.36 -20.20
C GLY A 145 -21.55 4.52 -20.85
N LEU A 146 -22.60 4.20 -20.10
CA LEU A 146 -23.84 3.64 -20.62
C LEU A 146 -24.84 4.78 -20.82
N ILE A 147 -24.87 5.31 -22.05
CA ILE A 147 -25.69 6.47 -22.41
C ILE A 147 -27.00 6.10 -23.09
N ARG A 148 -27.97 7.01 -23.04
CA ARG A 148 -29.20 6.93 -23.84
C ARG A 148 -29.26 8.14 -24.77
N PRO A 149 -29.02 7.95 -26.07
CA PRO A 149 -29.22 9.00 -27.07
C PRO A 149 -30.70 9.47 -27.16
N PRO A 150 -30.96 10.68 -27.70
CA PRO A 150 -29.97 11.61 -28.26
C PRO A 150 -29.20 12.38 -27.18
N VAL A 151 -27.96 12.76 -27.51
CA VAL A 151 -27.09 13.62 -26.70
C VAL A 151 -26.70 14.85 -27.52
N ARG A 152 -26.38 15.95 -26.83
CA ARG A 152 -25.99 17.24 -27.41
C ARG A 152 -24.50 17.29 -27.72
N HIS A 153 -23.66 16.68 -26.89
CA HIS A 153 -22.23 16.56 -27.18
C HIS A 153 -21.97 15.58 -28.32
N THR A 154 -20.96 15.89 -29.16
CA THR A 154 -20.48 14.94 -30.16
C THR A 154 -19.75 13.80 -29.46
N LEU A 155 -19.77 12.62 -30.08
CA LEU A 155 -19.03 11.45 -29.59
C LEU A 155 -17.66 11.33 -30.26
N ASP A 156 -17.15 12.43 -30.82
CA ASP A 156 -15.85 12.45 -31.50
C ASP A 156 -14.73 12.18 -30.49
N GLY A 157 -13.85 11.25 -30.82
CA GLY A 157 -12.79 10.81 -29.91
C GLY A 157 -13.23 9.83 -28.82
N ILE A 158 -14.50 9.39 -28.82
CA ILE A 158 -15.00 8.35 -27.93
C ILE A 158 -15.22 7.06 -28.75
N ASN A 159 -14.69 5.94 -28.26
CA ASN A 159 -14.98 4.64 -28.84
C ASN A 159 -16.41 4.22 -28.47
N THR A 160 -17.28 4.11 -29.47
CA THR A 160 -18.67 3.64 -29.31
C THR A 160 -18.80 2.19 -29.75
N LEU A 161 -19.45 1.36 -28.93
CA LEU A 161 -19.78 -0.05 -29.23
C LEU A 161 -21.22 -0.21 -29.73
#